data_AF-A0A068N7K2-F1
#
_entry.id   AF-A0A068N7K2-F1
#
_cell.length_a   1.000
_cell.length_b   1.000
_cell.length_c   1.000
_cell.angle_alpha   90.00
_cell.angle_beta   90.00
_cell.angle_gamma   90.00
#
_symmetry.space_group_name_H-M   'P 1'
#
loop_
_entity.id
_entity.type
_entity.pdbx_description
1 polymer ?
#
loop_
_entity_poly.entity_id
_entity_poly.type
_entity_poly.pdbx_seq_one_letter_code
_entity_poly.pdbx_strand_id
1 'polypeptide(L)' 'MLKLPIFKVEGKHFIKRVTLIIEEGKIIKIFYPVFPPDKSADEVINWLQKYTK' A
#
# COMPACT_ATOMS: atom_id res chain seq x y z
N MET A 1 -0.41 10.29 13.20
CA MET A 1 -1.51 9.32 12.97
C MET A 1 -1.73 9.18 11.47
N LEU A 2 -1.75 7.96 10.93
CA LEU A 2 -1.92 7.71 9.48
C LEU A 2 -3.40 7.78 9.07
N LYS A 3 -3.70 8.51 7.99
CA LYS A 3 -5.05 8.63 7.42
C LYS A 3 -5.29 7.51 6.39
N LEU A 4 -5.43 6.28 6.86
CA LEU A 4 -5.62 5.12 5.98
C LEU A 4 -7.01 5.12 5.32
N PRO A 5 -7.14 4.63 4.08
CA PRO A 5 -8.42 4.51 3.41
C PRO A 5 -9.28 3.46 4.12
N ILE A 6 -10.48 3.88 4.54
CA ILE A 6 -11.42 3.05 5.29
C ILE A 6 -12.72 2.83 4.52
N PHE A 7 -13.42 1.74 4.83
CA PHE A 7 -14.80 1.49 4.42
C PHE A 7 -15.58 0.86 5.58
N LYS A 8 -16.91 0.88 5.48
CA LYS A 8 -17.81 0.36 6.51
C LYS A 8 -18.57 -0.85 6.00
N VAL A 9 -18.67 -1.89 6.84
CA VAL A 9 -19.55 -3.05 6.63
C VAL A 9 -20.18 -3.38 7.99
N GLU A 10 -21.52 -3.47 8.04
CA GLU A 10 -22.28 -3.75 9.27
C GLU A 10 -21.86 -2.87 10.47
N GLY A 11 -21.65 -1.57 10.22
CA GLY A 11 -21.24 -0.61 11.27
C GLY A 11 -19.78 -0.72 11.73
N LYS A 12 -19.02 -1.72 11.26
CA LYS A 12 -17.59 -1.89 11.55
C LYS A 12 -16.74 -1.17 10.50
N HIS A 13 -15.58 -0.66 10.93
CA HIS A 13 -14.60 -0.03 10.05
C HIS A 13 -13.55 -1.04 9.62
N PHE A 14 -13.23 -1.02 8.33
CA PHE A 14 -12.20 -1.85 7.73
C PHE A 14 -11.25 -0.97 6.92
N ILE A 15 -9.99 -1.37 6.84
CA ILE A 15 -8.99 -0.70 6.01
C ILE A 15 -9.05 -1.31 4.61
N LYS A 16 -9.08 -0.46 3.57
CA LYS A 16 -8.95 -0.92 2.19
C LYS A 16 -7.53 -1.44 1.96
N ARG A 17 -7.36 -2.41 1.05
CA ARG A 17 -6.02 -2.94 0.73
C ARG A 17 -5.09 -1.82 0.26
N VAL A 18 -3.95 -1.71 0.93
CA VAL A 18 -2.86 -0.76 0.66
C VAL A 18 -1.54 -1.50 0.75
N THR A 19 -0.55 -1.05 -0.01
CA THR A 19 0.84 -1.49 0.17
C THR A 19 1.69 -0.25 0.47
N LEU A 20 2.48 -0.31 1.54
CA LEU A 20 3.36 0.77 1.97
C LEU A 20 4.80 0.27 1.92
N ILE A 21 5.71 1.08 1.38
CA ILE A 21 7.15 0.86 1.53
C ILE A 21 7.66 1.84 2.56
N ILE A 22 8.36 1.31 3.56
CA ILE A 22 8.82 2.04 4.74
C ILE A 22 10.33 1.83 4.88
N GLU A 23 11.06 2.93 5.03
CA GLU A 23 12.50 2.94 5.28
C GLU A 23 12.77 3.89 6.46
N GLU A 24 13.53 3.44 7.46
CA GLU A 24 13.83 4.22 8.68
C GLU A 24 12.60 4.85 9.36
N GLY A 25 11.48 4.12 9.40
CA GLY A 25 10.23 4.61 9.98
C GLY A 25 9.48 5.66 9.15
N LYS A 26 9.96 5.97 7.94
CA LYS A 26 9.29 6.89 6.99
C LYS A 26 8.64 6.09 5.87
N ILE A 27 7.39 6.42 5.57
CA ILE A 27 6.71 5.89 4.38
C ILE A 27 7.29 6.59 3.15
N ILE A 28 8.00 5.85 2.32
CA ILE A 28 8.66 6.38 1.10
C ILE A 28 7.82 6.13 -0.16
N LYS A 29 6.91 5.15 -0.12
CA LYS A 29 5.98 4.87 -1.22
C LYS A 29 4.67 4.28 -0.71
N ILE A 30 3.57 4.67 -1.37
CA ILE A 30 2.23 4.15 -1.14
C ILE A 30 1.71 3.62 -2.48
N PHE A 31 1.18 2.40 -2.48
CA PHE A 31 0.39 1.83 -3.58
C PHE A 31 -1.06 1.76 -3.13
N TYR A 32 -1.88 2.64 -3.69
CA TYR A 32 -3.31 2.68 -3.47
C TYR A 32 -4.01 3.42 -4.63
N PRO A 33 -5.13 2.91 -5.16
CA PRO A 33 -5.74 1.62 -4.84
C PRO A 33 -4.88 0.45 -5.33
N VAL A 34 -4.92 -0.67 -4.62
CA VAL A 34 -4.27 -1.90 -5.09
C VAL A 34 -5.19 -2.59 -6.08
N PHE A 35 -4.89 -2.47 -7.39
CA PHE A 35 -5.64 -3.12 -8.46
C PHE A 35 -4.79 -3.27 -9.75
N PRO A 36 -4.78 -4.45 -10.40
CA PRO A 36 -5.43 -5.68 -9.97
C PRO A 36 -4.63 -6.36 -8.84
N PRO A 37 -5.29 -7.05 -7.89
CA PRO A 37 -4.67 -7.48 -6.63
C PRO A 37 -3.58 -8.55 -6.79
N ASP A 38 -3.61 -9.30 -7.89
CA ASP A 38 -2.64 -10.32 -8.30
C ASP A 38 -1.30 -9.70 -8.75
N LYS A 39 -1.33 -8.50 -9.35
CA LYS A 39 -0.12 -7.79 -9.81
C LYS A 39 0.57 -6.94 -8.74
N SER A 40 -0.02 -6.84 -7.55
CA SER A 40 0.51 -5.99 -6.48
C SER A 40 1.96 -6.33 -6.09
N ALA A 41 2.34 -7.61 -6.13
CA ALA A 41 3.71 -8.03 -5.80
C ALA A 41 4.70 -7.58 -6.89
N ASP A 42 4.34 -7.76 -8.16
CA ASP A 42 5.17 -7.37 -9.30
C ASP A 42 5.40 -5.86 -9.33
N GLU A 43 4.39 -5.04 -9.02
CA GLU A 43 4.53 -3.59 -8.93
C GLU A 43 5.53 -3.16 -7.85
N VAL A 44 5.52 -3.83 -6.69
CA VAL A 44 6.46 -3.57 -5.59
C VAL A 44 7.88 -3.96 -6.01
N ILE A 45 8.08 -5.14 -6.59
CA ILE A 45 9.38 -5.61 -7.07
C ILE A 45 9.95 -4.63 -8.11
N ASN A 46 9.15 -4.26 -9.11
CA ASN A 46 9.54 -3.32 -10.15
C ASN A 46 9.90 -1.94 -9.57
N TRP A 47 9.20 -1.49 -8.53
CA TRP A 47 9.53 -0.25 -7.84
C TRP A 47 10.85 -0.35 -7.07
N LEU A 48 11.05 -1.44 -6.32
CA LEU A 48 12.27 -1.68 -5.54
C LEU A 48 13.50 -1.73 -6.45
N GLN A 49 13.42 -2.43 -7.59
CA GLN A 49 14.50 -2.47 -8.58
C GLN A 49 14.90 -1.09 -9.11
N LYS A 50 13.96 -0.13 -9.17
CA LYS A 50 14.25 1.26 -9.57
C LYS A 50 14.78 2.11 -8.43
N TYR A 51 14.42 1.78 -7.19
CA TYR A 51 14.79 2.53 -6.00
C TYR A 51 16.22 2.22 -5.54
N THR A 52 16.63 0.95 -5.56
CA THR A 52 17.94 0.48 -5.08
C THR A 52 19.07 0.63 -6.11
N LYS A 53 19.04 1.71 -6.90
CA LYS A 53 20.05 1.94 -7.95
C LYS A 53 21.41 2.30 -7.38
#